data_AF-A0A534WV00-F1
#
_entry.id   AF-A0A534WV00-F1
#
_cell.length_a   1.000
_cell.length_b   1.000
_cell.length_c   1.000
_cell.angle_alpha   90.00
_cell.angle_beta   90.00
_cell.angle_gamma   90.00
#
_symmetry.space_group_name_H-M   'P 1'
#
loop_
_entity.id
_entity.type
_entity.pdbx_description
1 polymer ?
#
loop_
_entity_poly.entity_id
_entity_poly.type
_entity_poly.pdbx_seq_one_letter_code
_entity_poly.pdbx_strand_id
1 'polypeptide(L)'
;MMWLFWLVLVTGLATPASALELDAARLVDLTHSFDADTIYWPTAKPFLLEPVAHGVTAGGWWYAANNFCAAEHGGTHLDAPIHFAEGRWTADQVPLDRLVGPALVVDL
;
A
#
# COMPACT_ATOMS: atom_id res chain seq x y z
N MET A 1 37.76 -30.18 30.50
CA MET A 1 37.56 -28.83 29.95
C MET A 1 36.16 -28.79 29.35
N MET A 2 35.14 -28.50 30.17
CA MET A 2 33.72 -28.54 29.79
C MET A 2 33.29 -27.11 29.45
N TRP A 3 32.90 -26.87 28.20
CA TRP A 3 32.34 -25.60 27.76
C TRP A 3 30.81 -25.66 27.93
N LEU A 4 30.26 -24.90 28.88
CA LEU A 4 28.81 -24.66 28.98
C LEU A 4 28.44 -23.52 28.01
N PHE A 5 27.61 -23.82 27.01
CA PHE A 5 26.88 -22.81 26.26
C PHE A 5 25.62 -22.41 27.05
N TRP A 6 25.52 -21.14 27.41
CA TRP A 6 24.28 -20.57 27.96
C TRP A 6 23.33 -20.25 26.81
N LEU A 7 22.28 -21.07 26.65
CA LEU A 7 21.15 -20.73 25.81
C LEU A 7 20.25 -19.76 26.59
N VAL A 8 20.35 -18.46 26.31
CA VAL A 8 19.39 -17.48 26.83
C VAL A 8 18.11 -17.63 25.99
N LEU A 9 17.14 -18.34 26.54
CA LEU A 9 15.80 -18.43 25.96
C LEU A 9 15.06 -17.13 26.30
N VAL A 10 15.07 -16.16 25.39
CA VAL A 10 14.23 -14.96 25.51
C VAL A 10 12.81 -15.37 25.16
N THR A 11 12.02 -15.78 26.15
CA THR A 11 10.58 -15.95 25.97
C THR A 11 9.91 -14.58 26.02
N GLY A 12 9.89 -13.90 24.87
CA GLY A 12 9.00 -12.75 24.68
C GLY A 12 7.56 -13.24 24.76
N LEU A 13 6.84 -12.88 25.84
CA LEU A 13 5.40 -13.05 25.90
C LEU A 13 4.81 -12.19 24.78
N ALA A 14 4.41 -12.83 23.68
CA ALA A 14 3.66 -12.17 22.63
C ALA A 14 2.30 -11.80 23.22
N THR A 15 2.13 -10.54 23.60
CA THR A 15 0.79 -9.99 23.87
C THR A 15 -0.02 -10.16 22.59
N PRO A 16 -1.21 -10.79 22.65
CA PRO A 16 -2.07 -10.88 21.48
C PRO A 16 -2.32 -9.46 20.98
N ALA A 17 -2.15 -9.25 19.68
CA ALA A 17 -2.46 -7.97 19.08
C ALA A 17 -3.93 -7.65 19.36
N SER A 18 -4.18 -6.59 20.12
CA SER A 18 -5.51 -6.02 20.27
C SER A 18 -6.04 -5.70 18.89
N ALA A 19 -7.34 -5.91 18.66
CA ALA A 19 -8.00 -5.38 17.48
C ALA A 19 -7.73 -3.87 17.40
N LEU A 20 -7.47 -3.38 16.18
CA LEU A 20 -7.30 -1.96 15.92
C LEU A 20 -8.68 -1.30 15.95
N GLU A 21 -8.95 -0.49 16.97
CA GLU A 21 -10.14 0.36 17.05
C GLU A 21 -9.93 1.60 16.18
N LEU A 22 -10.35 1.54 14.91
CA LEU A 22 -10.13 2.63 13.94
C LEU A 22 -10.72 3.97 14.40
N ASP A 23 -11.89 3.96 15.06
CA ASP A 23 -12.57 5.16 15.54
C ASP A 23 -11.79 5.90 16.65
N ALA A 24 -11.00 5.15 17.43
CA ALA A 24 -10.17 5.71 18.50
C ALA A 24 -8.74 6.04 18.03
N ALA A 25 -8.36 5.60 16.83
CA ALA A 25 -7.01 5.78 16.30
C ALA A 25 -6.87 7.11 15.55
N ARG A 26 -5.67 7.71 15.65
CA ARG A 26 -5.27 8.76 14.71
C ARG A 26 -4.86 8.10 13.39
N LEU A 27 -5.63 8.36 12.34
CA LEU A 27 -5.26 7.97 10.98
C LEU A 27 -4.32 9.01 10.38
N VAL A 28 -3.23 8.54 9.78
CA VAL A 28 -2.26 9.37 9.06
C VAL A 28 -2.21 8.86 7.64
N ASP A 29 -2.44 9.75 6.68
CA ASP A 29 -2.29 9.43 5.26
C ASP A 29 -0.81 9.45 4.88
N LEU A 30 -0.34 8.35 4.28
CA LEU A 30 1.03 8.17 3.78
C LEU A 30 1.10 8.20 2.25
N THR A 31 0.03 8.67 1.59
CA THR A 31 -0.11 8.68 0.14
C THR A 31 0.23 10.06 -0.44
N HIS A 32 0.90 10.08 -1.58
CA HIS A 32 1.02 11.28 -2.41
C HIS A 32 -0.19 11.44 -3.35
N SER A 33 -0.46 12.67 -3.78
CA SER A 33 -1.43 12.92 -4.86
C SER A 33 -1.06 12.14 -6.12
N PHE A 34 -2.08 11.64 -6.83
CA PHE A 34 -1.92 10.80 -8.02
C PHE A 34 -2.50 11.49 -9.25
N ASP A 35 -1.63 12.18 -9.98
CA ASP A 35 -1.94 12.99 -11.15
C ASP A 35 -0.79 13.00 -12.18
N ALA A 36 -0.81 13.96 -13.11
CA ALA A 36 0.18 14.09 -14.19
C ALA A 36 1.60 14.38 -13.70
N ASP A 37 1.77 14.88 -12.46
CA ASP A 37 3.08 15.14 -11.84
C ASP A 37 3.58 13.94 -11.02
N THR A 38 2.82 12.83 -10.99
CA THR A 38 3.23 11.59 -10.35
C THR A 38 4.55 11.10 -10.93
N ILE A 39 5.48 10.75 -10.04
CA ILE A 39 6.79 10.23 -10.42
C ILE A 39 6.67 8.75 -10.80
N TYR A 40 7.27 8.40 -11.94
CA TYR A 40 7.39 7.04 -12.46
C TYR A 40 8.84 6.69 -12.78
N TRP A 41 9.12 5.40 -12.93
CA TRP A 41 10.39 4.95 -13.52
C TRP A 41 10.56 5.50 -14.95
N PRO A 42 11.76 5.92 -15.40
CA PRO A 42 11.95 6.62 -16.67
C PRO A 42 11.43 5.91 -17.92
N THR A 43 11.30 4.58 -17.90
CA THR A 43 10.79 3.79 -19.03
C THR A 43 9.34 3.34 -18.87
N ALA A 44 8.67 3.70 -17.77
CA ALA A 44 7.28 3.37 -17.52
C ALA A 44 6.35 4.38 -18.20
N LYS A 45 5.10 3.97 -18.47
CA LYS A 45 4.07 4.89 -18.94
C LYS A 45 3.67 5.84 -17.81
N PRO A 46 3.56 7.16 -18.07
CA PRO A 46 3.11 8.11 -17.06
C PRO A 46 1.62 7.97 -16.79
N PHE A 47 1.13 8.72 -15.81
CA PHE A 47 -0.29 8.94 -15.59
C PHE A 47 -0.91 9.70 -16.76
N LEU A 48 -2.05 9.23 -17.26
CA LEU A 48 -2.86 9.90 -18.26
C LEU A 48 -4.31 9.96 -17.77
N LEU A 49 -4.91 11.15 -17.81
CA LEU A 49 -6.30 11.38 -17.44
C LEU A 49 -7.10 11.82 -18.67
N GLU A 50 -8.22 11.16 -18.89
CA GLU A 50 -9.20 11.54 -19.92
C GLU A 50 -10.50 11.96 -19.21
N PRO A 51 -10.84 13.25 -19.21
CA PRO A 51 -12.10 13.71 -18.65
C PRO A 51 -13.31 13.16 -19.40
N VAL A 52 -14.28 12.59 -18.67
CA VAL A 52 -15.51 12.01 -19.24
C VAL A 52 -16.70 12.95 -19.04
N ALA A 53 -16.87 13.46 -17.81
CA ALA A 53 -17.91 14.42 -17.47
C ALA A 53 -17.50 15.24 -16.26
N HIS A 54 -17.91 16.50 -16.22
CA HIS A 54 -17.70 17.36 -15.05
C HIS A 54 -18.74 18.48 -15.01
N GLY A 55 -19.91 18.20 -14.42
CA GLY A 55 -20.96 19.20 -14.31
C GLY A 55 -22.35 18.64 -14.06
N VAL A 56 -23.35 19.51 -14.08
CA VAL A 56 -24.75 19.12 -13.97
C VAL A 56 -25.18 18.43 -15.27
N THR A 57 -25.71 17.22 -15.14
CA THR A 57 -26.23 16.42 -16.25
C THR A 57 -27.56 16.95 -16.75
N ALA A 58 -28.01 16.47 -17.91
CA ALA A 58 -29.35 16.76 -18.43
C ALA A 58 -30.48 16.33 -17.47
N GLY A 59 -30.22 15.37 -16.57
CA GLY A 59 -31.16 14.95 -15.54
C GLY A 59 -31.17 15.82 -14.28
N GLY A 60 -30.34 16.87 -14.21
CA GLY A 60 -30.34 17.86 -13.13
C GLY A 60 -29.43 17.55 -11.94
N TRP A 61 -28.65 16.47 -11.96
CA TRP A 61 -27.69 16.14 -10.90
C TRP A 61 -26.24 16.38 -11.33
N TRP A 62 -25.34 16.68 -10.38
CA TRP A 62 -23.91 16.80 -10.62
C TRP A 62 -23.27 15.43 -10.91
N TYR A 63 -22.42 15.38 -11.93
CA TYR A 63 -21.67 14.19 -12.31
C TYR A 63 -20.24 14.56 -12.69
N ALA A 64 -19.27 13.91 -12.06
CA ALA A 64 -17.85 14.04 -12.35
C ALA A 64 -17.26 12.65 -12.55
N ALA A 65 -16.63 12.42 -13.70
CA ALA A 65 -16.02 11.15 -14.07
C ALA A 65 -14.83 11.38 -15.00
N ASN A 66 -13.80 10.56 -14.84
CA ASN A 66 -12.63 10.53 -15.71
C ASN A 66 -12.26 9.06 -15.97
N ASN A 67 -11.73 8.76 -17.16
CA ASN A 67 -10.92 7.58 -17.37
C ASN A 67 -9.48 7.93 -17.01
N PHE A 68 -8.69 6.96 -16.57
CA PHE A 68 -7.25 7.13 -16.44
C PHE A 68 -6.49 5.88 -16.84
N CYS A 69 -5.22 6.03 -17.18
CA CYS A 69 -4.27 4.92 -17.26
C CYS A 69 -2.92 5.31 -16.63
N ALA A 70 -2.22 4.31 -16.11
CA ALA A 70 -0.94 4.46 -15.45
C ALA A 70 -0.18 3.13 -15.44
N ALA A 71 1.14 3.17 -15.31
CA ALA A 71 1.91 1.98 -14.94
C ALA A 71 1.66 1.60 -13.46
N GLU A 72 1.83 0.31 -13.13
CA GLU A 72 1.60 -0.23 -11.78
C GLU A 72 2.52 0.40 -10.71
N HIS A 73 3.76 0.74 -11.10
CA HIS A 73 4.81 1.23 -10.20
C HIS A 73 5.00 2.75 -10.32
N GLY A 74 3.97 3.51 -9.95
CA GLY A 74 3.97 4.97 -9.94
C GLY A 74 3.46 5.56 -8.65
N GLY A 75 4.07 6.65 -8.18
CA GLY A 75 3.69 7.29 -6.92
C GLY A 75 3.75 6.33 -5.73
N THR A 76 2.85 6.51 -4.76
CA THR A 76 2.66 5.55 -3.67
C THR A 76 1.95 4.30 -4.19
N HIS A 77 2.62 3.15 -4.18
CA HIS A 77 2.13 1.89 -4.78
C HIS A 77 2.47 0.65 -3.94
N LEU A 78 1.96 -0.51 -4.36
CA LEU A 78 2.23 -1.82 -3.76
C LEU A 78 3.03 -2.70 -4.73
N ASP A 79 4.17 -3.20 -4.30
CA ASP A 79 4.91 -4.25 -5.01
C ASP A 79 4.47 -5.64 -4.52
N ALA A 80 3.74 -6.38 -5.35
CA ALA A 80 3.38 -7.75 -5.04
C ALA A 80 4.58 -8.71 -5.23
N PRO A 81 4.63 -9.87 -4.55
CA PRO A 81 5.75 -10.80 -4.65
C PRO A 81 6.15 -11.21 -6.07
N ILE A 82 5.18 -11.32 -6.98
CA ILE A 82 5.44 -11.64 -8.39
C ILE A 82 6.39 -10.65 -9.07
N HIS A 83 6.48 -9.41 -8.58
CA HIS A 83 7.33 -8.35 -9.16
C HIS A 83 8.80 -8.77 -9.29
N PHE A 84 9.29 -9.62 -8.36
CA PHE A 84 10.64 -10.16 -8.38
C PHE A 84 10.75 -11.67 -8.15
N ALA A 85 9.64 -12.38 -7.95
CA ALA A 85 9.65 -13.82 -7.69
C ALA A 85 8.61 -14.55 -8.53
N GLU A 86 9.08 -15.28 -9.55
CA GLU A 86 8.25 -16.04 -10.48
C GLU A 86 7.33 -17.03 -9.75
N GLY A 87 6.06 -17.11 -10.21
CA GLY A 87 5.06 -18.04 -9.65
C GLY A 87 4.56 -17.67 -8.24
N ARG A 88 4.87 -16.46 -7.75
CA ARG A 88 4.34 -15.95 -6.48
C ARG A 88 3.08 -15.10 -6.68
N TRP A 89 2.53 -14.61 -5.57
CA TRP A 89 1.28 -13.86 -5.59
C TRP A 89 1.36 -12.61 -6.47
N THR A 90 0.39 -12.49 -7.38
CA THR A 90 -0.02 -11.22 -7.98
C THR A 90 -0.73 -10.36 -6.94
N ALA A 91 -0.95 -9.07 -7.23
CA ALA A 91 -1.54 -8.13 -6.27
C ALA A 91 -2.92 -8.60 -5.75
N ASP A 92 -3.76 -9.17 -6.61
CA ASP A 92 -5.08 -9.72 -6.27
C ASP A 92 -5.02 -11.02 -5.44
N GLN A 93 -3.85 -11.66 -5.35
CA GLN A 93 -3.64 -12.91 -4.62
C GLN A 93 -2.99 -12.68 -3.25
N VAL A 94 -2.54 -11.47 -2.93
CA VAL A 94 -1.96 -11.16 -1.62
C VAL A 94 -3.05 -11.31 -0.54
N PRO A 95 -2.88 -12.18 0.46
CA PRO A 95 -3.86 -12.34 1.53
C PRO A 95 -4.08 -11.04 2.31
N LEU A 96 -5.33 -10.74 2.66
CA LEU A 96 -5.69 -9.48 3.33
C LEU A 96 -5.00 -9.29 4.69
N ASP A 97 -4.71 -10.38 5.41
CA ASP A 97 -3.98 -10.36 6.69
C ASP A 97 -2.51 -9.94 6.54
N ARG A 98 -1.99 -9.85 5.30
CA ARG A 98 -0.67 -9.29 4.99
C ARG A 98 -0.70 -7.80 4.66
N LEU A 99 -1.87 -7.22 4.45
CA LEU A 99 -2.03 -5.81 4.11
C LEU A 99 -2.29 -4.92 5.34
N VAL A 100 -2.44 -5.53 6.52
CA VAL A 100 -2.65 -4.82 7.79
C VAL A 100 -1.75 -5.42 8.85
N GLY A 101 -0.93 -4.58 9.48
CA GLY A 101 -0.02 -5.05 10.51
C GLY A 101 0.75 -3.92 11.19
N PRO A 102 1.49 -4.22 12.27
CA PRO A 102 2.38 -3.26 12.91
C PRO A 102 3.52 -2.86 11.96
N ALA A 103 3.94 -1.61 12.04
CA ALA A 103 5.09 -1.06 11.32
C ALA A 103 6.04 -0.37 12.30
N LEU A 104 7.33 -0.31 11.94
CA LEU A 104 8.35 0.44 12.66
C LEU A 104 8.81 1.61 11.78
N VAL A 105 8.92 2.80 12.37
CA VAL A 105 9.58 3.94 11.73
C VAL A 105 11.02 3.96 12.20
N VAL A 106 11.95 3.72 11.28
CA VAL A 106 13.39 3.84 11.54
C VAL A 106 13.86 5.16 10.95
N ASP A 107 14.28 6.07 11.83
CA ASP A 107 14.88 7.35 11.45
C ASP A 107 16.39 7.13 11.20
N LEU A 108 16.89 7.54 10.03
CA LEU A 108 18.24 7.22 9.51
C LEU A 108 19.13 8.46 9.38
#